data_AF-A0A7C2H1T9-F1
#
_entry.id   AF-A0A7C2H1T9-F1
#
_cell.length_a   1.000
_cell.length_b   1.000
_cell.length_c   1.000
_cell.angle_alpha   90.00
_cell.angle_beta   90.00
_cell.angle_gamma   90.00
#
_symmetry.space_group_name_H-M   'P 1'
#
loop_
_entity.id
_entity.type
_entity.pdbx_description
1 polymer ?
#
loop_
_entity_poly.entity_id
_entity_poly.type
_entity_poly.pdbx_seq_one_letter_code
_entity_poly.pdbx_strand_id
1 'polypeptide(L)'
;MRKKGPDLILIMLSCLCLALAYPPKGFSWPGWGRDCYLDSEQAIPGQKEMGPRQRFRDNLALLRLLRMTRALDLTEEQAARIFPMANRMEKERMELNRQLNQEIRELRSLVEASTPDEVRIKEKLARIREIRESIRLKETEFENFLEKNLTVVQRGKYVLFNLEFAQFLSRNLERMRNLQGQPVKTPVKKTPEK
;
A
#
# COMPACT_ATOMS: atom_id res chain seq x y z
N MET A 1 60.09 -11.73 -11.52
CA MET A 1 58.84 -12.25 -10.92
C MET A 1 58.16 -11.13 -10.13
N ARG A 2 57.14 -10.48 -10.70
CA ARG A 2 56.41 -9.37 -10.07
C ARG A 2 55.24 -9.93 -9.27
N LYS A 3 55.25 -9.74 -7.94
CA LYS A 3 54.12 -10.04 -7.06
C LYS A 3 53.03 -8.99 -7.31
N LYS A 4 51.87 -9.41 -7.83
CA LYS A 4 50.65 -8.58 -7.88
C LYS A 4 50.04 -8.57 -6.47
N GLY A 5 49.82 -7.37 -5.94
CA GLY A 5 49.19 -7.16 -4.64
C GLY A 5 47.70 -7.54 -4.66
N PRO A 6 47.10 -7.76 -3.47
CA PRO A 6 45.72 -8.20 -3.36
C PRO A 6 44.74 -7.11 -3.80
N ASP A 7 43.67 -7.60 -4.44
CA ASP A 7 42.59 -6.90 -5.12
C ASP A 7 41.89 -5.82 -4.29
N LEU A 8 42.18 -4.54 -4.62
CA LEU A 8 41.33 -3.38 -4.27
C LEU A 8 39.89 -3.53 -4.78
N ILE A 9 39.67 -4.39 -5.79
CA ILE A 9 38.36 -4.68 -6.37
C ILE A 9 37.49 -5.50 -5.39
N LEU A 10 38.08 -6.39 -4.59
CA LEU A 10 37.34 -7.17 -3.60
C LEU A 10 36.90 -6.32 -2.38
N ILE A 11 37.66 -5.28 -2.04
CA ILE A 11 37.31 -4.35 -0.95
C ILE A 11 36.17 -3.40 -1.39
N MET A 12 36.12 -3.00 -2.67
CA MET A 12 35.05 -2.14 -3.19
C MET A 12 33.72 -2.90 -3.36
N LEU A 13 33.77 -4.20 -3.70
CA LEU A 13 32.57 -5.05 -3.80
C LEU A 13 31.95 -5.40 -2.44
N SER A 14 32.75 -5.49 -1.36
CA SER A 14 32.20 -5.70 -0.02
C SER A 14 31.53 -4.43 0.55
N CYS A 15 32.04 -3.24 0.22
CA CYS A 15 31.43 -1.96 0.63
C CYS A 15 30.08 -1.69 -0.07
N LEU A 16 29.90 -2.10 -1.33
CA LEU A 16 28.62 -1.92 -2.03
C LEU A 16 27.52 -2.83 -1.46
N CYS A 17 27.87 -4.02 -0.96
CA CYS A 17 26.92 -4.93 -0.31
C CYS A 17 26.47 -4.44 1.08
N LEU A 18 27.35 -3.79 1.84
CA LEU A 18 26.97 -3.25 3.16
C LEU A 18 26.07 -2.01 3.07
N ALA A 19 26.18 -1.22 2.00
CA ALA A 19 25.30 -0.06 1.76
C ALA A 19 23.85 -0.44 1.39
N LEU A 20 23.62 -1.65 0.85
CA LEU A 20 22.27 -2.17 0.57
C LEU A 20 21.62 -2.85 1.80
N ALA A 21 22.42 -3.26 2.78
CA ALA A 21 21.93 -3.96 3.97
C ALA A 21 21.50 -3.03 5.12
N TYR A 22 22.05 -1.81 5.19
CA TYR A 22 21.76 -0.85 6.27
C TYR A 22 21.53 0.58 5.72
N PRO A 23 20.31 0.93 5.30
CA PRO A 23 20.00 2.32 4.97
C PRO A 23 20.12 3.18 6.24
N PRO A 24 20.69 4.39 6.16
CA PRO A 24 20.76 5.31 7.28
C PRO A 24 19.37 5.67 7.80
N LYS A 25 19.24 5.82 9.12
CA LYS A 25 17.99 6.24 9.78
C LYS A 25 17.49 7.55 9.12
N GLY A 26 16.39 7.48 8.37
CA GLY A 26 15.80 8.61 7.67
C GLY A 26 15.73 8.50 6.13
N PHE A 27 16.35 7.48 5.52
CA PHE A 27 16.24 7.27 4.07
C PHE A 27 14.94 6.51 3.72
N SER A 28 13.93 7.23 3.25
CA SER A 28 12.73 6.63 2.64
C SER A 28 12.98 6.40 1.15
N TRP A 29 12.89 5.15 0.69
CA TRP A 29 12.88 4.83 -0.73
C TRP A 29 11.74 5.63 -1.43
N PRO A 30 12.05 6.47 -2.44
CA PRO A 30 11.03 7.08 -3.27
C PRO A 30 10.46 5.99 -4.18
N GLY A 31 9.35 5.38 -3.77
CA GLY A 31 8.67 4.33 -4.55
C GLY A 31 7.90 3.31 -3.71
N TRP A 32 8.12 3.25 -2.39
CA TRP A 32 7.45 2.28 -1.51
C TRP A 32 7.25 2.91 -0.13
N GLY A 33 6.37 3.91 -0.03
CA GLY A 33 6.26 4.73 1.16
C GLY A 33 4.82 4.97 1.59
N ARG A 34 4.34 4.14 2.53
CA ARG A 34 3.30 4.42 3.55
C ARG A 34 1.82 4.05 3.32
N ASP A 35 1.41 3.45 2.23
CA ASP A 35 -0.03 3.11 2.05
C ASP A 35 -0.28 1.61 2.07
N CYS A 36 -0.21 0.95 3.23
CA CYS A 36 -0.83 -0.37 3.49
C CYS A 36 -0.75 -0.79 4.99
N TYR A 37 -0.78 0.14 5.94
CA TYR A 37 -1.02 -0.21 7.36
C TYR A 37 -2.44 0.21 7.74
N LEU A 38 -3.41 -0.56 7.29
CA LEU A 38 -4.70 -0.63 7.98
C LEU A 38 -4.88 -2.04 8.52
N ASP A 39 -4.54 -2.18 9.81
CA ASP A 39 -4.98 -3.27 10.68
C ASP A 39 -6.46 -3.60 10.46
N SER A 40 -6.72 -4.87 10.22
CA SER A 40 -8.05 -5.48 10.32
C SER A 40 -7.95 -6.77 11.12
N GLU A 41 -8.71 -6.83 12.21
CA GLU A 41 -9.14 -8.04 12.92
C GLU A 41 -8.28 -8.49 14.11
N GLN A 42 -8.59 -7.91 15.26
CA GLN A 42 -9.23 -8.73 16.30
C GLN A 42 -10.75 -8.67 16.05
N ALA A 43 -11.36 -9.80 15.71
CA ALA A 43 -12.79 -9.93 15.50
C ALA A 43 -13.45 -10.47 16.77
N ILE A 44 -14.46 -9.76 17.29
CA ILE A 44 -15.41 -10.28 18.28
C ILE A 44 -16.62 -10.82 17.48
N PRO A 45 -17.10 -12.05 17.72
CA PRO A 45 -18.16 -12.63 16.91
C PRO A 45 -19.53 -12.09 17.34
N GLY A 46 -20.24 -11.45 16.41
CA GLY A 46 -21.65 -11.08 16.59
C GLY A 46 -22.06 -9.85 15.78
N GLN A 47 -22.92 -10.08 14.77
CA GLN A 47 -23.66 -9.10 13.95
C GLN A 47 -22.84 -8.29 12.92
N LYS A 48 -22.98 -8.66 11.63
CA LYS A 48 -22.39 -7.99 10.47
C LYS A 48 -23.13 -6.68 10.14
N GLU A 49 -22.87 -5.62 10.88
CA GLU A 49 -22.91 -4.27 10.31
C GLU A 49 -21.51 -3.96 9.79
N MET A 50 -21.37 -3.66 8.48
CA MET A 50 -20.08 -3.22 7.92
C MET A 50 -19.60 -1.98 8.67
N GLY A 51 -18.50 -2.13 9.43
CA GLY A 51 -17.92 -1.04 10.19
C GLY A 51 -17.54 0.15 9.30
N PRO A 52 -17.46 1.39 9.85
CA PRO A 52 -17.17 2.61 9.09
C PRO A 52 -15.94 2.53 8.18
N ARG A 53 -14.94 1.72 8.56
CA ARG A 53 -13.72 1.48 7.77
C ARG A 53 -13.97 0.66 6.50
N GLN A 54 -14.86 -0.33 6.55
CA GLN A 54 -15.17 -1.17 5.39
C GLN A 54 -15.97 -0.37 4.36
N ARG A 55 -16.98 0.38 4.80
CA ARG A 55 -17.73 1.31 3.95
C ARG A 55 -16.81 2.35 3.30
N PHE A 56 -15.83 2.87 4.05
CA PHE A 56 -14.84 3.80 3.50
C PHE A 56 -13.96 3.17 2.41
N ARG A 57 -13.55 1.90 2.56
CA ARG A 57 -12.76 1.17 1.55
C ARG A 57 -13.55 0.95 0.26
N ASP A 58 -14.80 0.50 0.37
CA ASP A 58 -15.66 0.29 -0.81
C ASP A 58 -15.97 1.62 -1.51
N ASN A 59 -16.16 2.69 -0.73
CA ASN A 59 -16.32 4.04 -1.25
C ASN A 59 -15.05 4.61 -1.90
N LEU A 60 -13.86 4.11 -1.54
CA LEU A 60 -12.59 4.62 -2.05
C LEU A 60 -12.35 4.21 -3.51
N ALA A 61 -12.66 2.97 -3.88
CA ALA A 61 -12.55 2.49 -5.25
C ALA A 61 -13.45 3.31 -6.19
N LEU A 62 -14.70 3.53 -5.77
CA LEU A 62 -15.65 4.37 -6.48
C LEU A 62 -15.17 5.82 -6.56
N LEU A 63 -14.66 6.38 -5.46
CA LEU A 63 -14.12 7.74 -5.44
C LEU A 63 -12.94 7.90 -6.41
N ARG A 64 -12.03 6.93 -6.46
CA ARG A 64 -10.89 6.93 -7.39
C ARG A 64 -11.41 6.98 -8.83
N LEU A 65 -12.36 6.11 -9.18
CA LEU A 65 -12.93 6.03 -10.52
C LEU A 65 -13.63 7.33 -10.96
N LEU A 66 -14.45 7.90 -10.07
CA LEU A 66 -15.15 9.17 -10.32
C LEU A 66 -14.17 10.32 -10.54
N ARG A 67 -13.12 10.40 -9.72
CA ARG A 67 -12.10 11.44 -9.86
C ARG A 67 -11.22 11.25 -11.09
N MET A 68 -10.87 10.01 -11.41
CA MET A 68 -10.10 9.69 -12.62
C MET A 68 -10.86 10.11 -13.88
N THR A 69 -12.17 9.81 -13.95
CA THR A 69 -13.01 10.17 -15.10
C THR A 69 -13.00 11.67 -15.37
N ARG A 70 -13.09 12.47 -14.31
CA ARG A 70 -13.03 13.94 -14.39
C ARG A 70 -11.63 14.45 -14.71
N ALA A 71 -10.60 13.86 -14.12
CA ALA A 71 -9.22 14.31 -14.31
C ALA A 71 -8.72 14.04 -15.73
N LEU A 72 -9.14 12.92 -16.34
CA LEU A 72 -8.72 12.50 -17.67
C LEU A 72 -9.65 12.98 -18.78
N ASP A 73 -10.79 13.60 -18.45
CA ASP A 73 -11.85 13.95 -19.40
C ASP A 73 -12.22 12.76 -20.31
N LEU A 74 -12.53 11.62 -19.71
CA LEU A 74 -12.82 10.39 -20.46
C LEU A 74 -14.11 10.54 -21.26
N THR A 75 -14.10 10.07 -22.51
CA THR A 75 -15.33 9.91 -23.28
C THR A 75 -16.17 8.76 -22.74
N GLU A 76 -17.46 8.75 -23.04
CA GLU A 76 -18.37 7.66 -22.63
C GLU A 76 -17.89 6.29 -23.14
N GLU A 77 -17.42 6.23 -24.39
CA GLU A 77 -16.84 5.02 -24.98
C GLU A 77 -15.56 4.56 -24.26
N GLN A 78 -14.68 5.49 -23.89
CA GLN A 78 -13.48 5.18 -23.11
C GLN A 78 -13.84 4.68 -21.72
N ALA A 79 -14.78 5.36 -21.03
CA ALA A 79 -15.24 4.98 -19.70
C ALA A 79 -15.87 3.59 -19.70
N ALA A 80 -16.69 3.26 -20.69
CA ALA A 80 -17.31 1.95 -20.85
C ALA A 80 -16.28 0.80 -20.95
N ARG A 81 -15.10 1.06 -21.52
CA ARG A 81 -14.00 0.09 -21.62
C ARG A 81 -13.14 0.04 -20.36
N ILE A 82 -12.85 1.20 -19.77
CA ILE A 82 -11.92 1.33 -18.64
C ILE A 82 -12.53 0.86 -17.32
N PHE A 83 -13.81 1.15 -17.09
CA PHE A 83 -14.45 0.90 -15.79
C PHE A 83 -14.50 -0.60 -15.41
N PRO A 84 -14.87 -1.53 -16.31
CA PRO A 84 -14.84 -2.95 -16.01
C PRO A 84 -13.44 -3.45 -15.62
N MET A 85 -12.42 -3.01 -16.37
CA MET A 85 -11.03 -3.38 -16.10
C MET A 85 -10.53 -2.80 -14.77
N ALA A 86 -10.81 -1.52 -14.50
CA ALA A 86 -10.45 -0.87 -13.25
C ALA A 86 -11.09 -1.57 -12.03
N ASN A 87 -12.37 -1.93 -12.12
CA ASN A 87 -13.07 -2.63 -11.05
C ASN A 87 -12.51 -4.03 -10.80
N ARG A 88 -12.19 -4.78 -11.87
CA ARG A 88 -11.55 -6.09 -11.75
C ARG A 88 -10.18 -5.97 -11.08
N MET A 89 -9.37 -5.03 -11.56
CA MET A 89 -8.03 -4.79 -11.05
C MET A 89 -8.02 -4.41 -9.57
N GLU A 90 -8.94 -3.53 -9.16
CA GLU A 90 -9.03 -3.11 -7.76
C GLU A 90 -9.41 -4.29 -6.84
N LYS A 91 -10.34 -5.15 -7.26
CA LYS A 91 -10.69 -6.37 -6.49
C LYS A 91 -9.50 -7.31 -6.33
N GLU A 92 -8.77 -7.58 -7.42
CA GLU A 92 -7.58 -8.43 -7.40
C GLU A 92 -6.49 -7.82 -6.49
N ARG A 93 -6.27 -6.51 -6.59
CA ARG A 93 -5.31 -5.76 -5.75
C ARG A 93 -5.70 -5.77 -4.27
N MET A 94 -6.99 -5.64 -3.97
CA MET A 94 -7.50 -5.71 -2.59
C MET A 94 -7.22 -7.08 -1.96
N GLU A 95 -7.44 -8.16 -2.71
CA GLU A 95 -7.18 -9.52 -2.22
C GLU A 95 -5.68 -9.77 -2.02
N LEU A 96 -4.83 -9.35 -2.96
CA LEU A 96 -3.37 -9.43 -2.80
C LEU A 96 -2.88 -8.62 -1.58
N ASN A 97 -3.42 -7.42 -1.35
CA ASN A 97 -3.09 -6.64 -0.17
C ASN A 97 -3.58 -7.29 1.13
N ARG A 98 -4.73 -7.97 1.11
CA ARG A 98 -5.23 -8.74 2.25
C ARG A 98 -4.25 -9.86 2.61
N GLN A 99 -3.81 -10.62 1.61
CA GLN A 99 -2.82 -11.68 1.78
C GLN A 99 -1.48 -11.12 2.27
N LEU A 100 -0.99 -10.03 1.67
CA LEU A 100 0.25 -9.36 2.09
C LEU A 100 0.21 -8.97 3.57
N ASN A 101 -0.91 -8.38 4.01
CA ASN A 101 -1.07 -7.96 5.40
C ASN A 101 -1.07 -9.16 6.36
N GLN A 102 -1.69 -10.27 5.97
CA GLN A 102 -1.64 -11.51 6.75
C GLN A 102 -0.21 -12.03 6.89
N GLU A 103 0.53 -12.15 5.78
CA GLU A 103 1.92 -12.62 5.79
C GLU A 103 2.83 -11.72 6.64
N ILE A 104 2.63 -10.39 6.59
CA ILE A 104 3.39 -9.43 7.41
C ILE A 104 3.11 -9.60 8.90
N ARG A 105 1.85 -9.83 9.29
CA ARG A 105 1.48 -10.05 10.70
C ARG A 105 2.06 -11.35 11.23
N GLU A 106 1.96 -12.42 10.45
CA GLU A 106 2.54 -13.71 10.81
C GLU A 106 4.07 -13.61 10.91
N LEU A 107 4.72 -12.93 9.96
CA LEU A 107 6.16 -12.65 10.04
C LEU A 107 6.53 -11.86 11.31
N ARG A 108 5.76 -10.83 11.68
CA ARG A 108 5.98 -10.08 12.92
C ARG A 108 5.96 -11.01 14.13
N SER A 109 4.95 -11.88 14.21
CA SER A 109 4.83 -12.83 15.33
C SER A 109 5.99 -13.82 15.40
N LEU A 110 6.52 -14.27 14.25
CA LEU A 110 7.66 -15.20 14.20
C LEU A 110 8.98 -14.54 14.62
N VAL A 111 9.18 -13.27 14.27
CA VAL A 111 10.39 -12.51 14.61
C VAL A 111 10.39 -12.07 16.08
N GLU A 112 9.21 -11.82 16.66
CA GLU A 112 9.06 -11.43 18.07
C GLU A 112 9.01 -12.64 19.03
N ALA A 113 8.99 -13.87 18.51
CA ALA A 113 8.97 -15.08 19.32
C ALA A 113 10.28 -15.28 20.12
N SER A 114 10.17 -15.84 21.33
CA SER A 114 11.33 -16.11 22.20
C SER A 114 12.35 -17.06 21.57
N THR A 115 11.90 -17.95 20.67
CA THR A 115 12.74 -18.84 19.86
C THR A 115 12.30 -18.72 18.40
N PRO A 116 12.93 -17.84 17.60
CA PRO A 116 12.55 -17.63 16.20
C PRO A 116 12.78 -18.87 15.33
N ASP A 117 11.79 -19.21 14.51
CA ASP A 117 11.89 -20.27 13.50
C ASP A 117 12.39 -19.67 12.18
N GLU A 118 13.69 -19.80 11.92
CA GLU A 118 14.32 -19.25 10.71
C GLU A 118 13.77 -19.81 9.40
N VAL A 119 13.32 -21.07 9.39
CA VAL A 119 12.79 -21.72 8.18
C VAL A 119 11.46 -21.07 7.82
N ARG A 120 10.54 -20.96 8.79
CA ARG A 120 9.26 -20.27 8.60
C ARG A 120 9.44 -18.79 8.26
N ILE A 121 10.39 -18.10 8.87
CA ILE A 121 10.70 -16.71 8.54
C ILE A 121 11.12 -16.58 7.07
N LYS A 122 11.99 -17.47 6.56
CA LYS A 122 12.41 -17.48 5.15
C LYS A 122 11.23 -17.72 4.21
N GLU A 123 10.34 -18.66 4.53
CA GLU A 123 9.12 -18.91 3.76
C GLU A 123 8.23 -17.67 3.68
N LYS A 124 8.00 -17.00 4.81
CA LYS A 124 7.21 -15.76 4.86
C LYS A 124 7.82 -14.63 4.04
N LEU A 125 9.15 -14.46 4.11
CA LEU A 125 9.85 -13.46 3.30
C LEU A 125 9.72 -13.73 1.79
N ALA A 126 9.82 -14.99 1.38
CA ALA A 126 9.60 -15.39 -0.01
C ALA A 126 8.18 -15.06 -0.46
N ARG A 127 7.18 -15.45 0.36
CA ARG A 127 5.77 -15.20 0.05
C ARG A 127 5.42 -13.72 -0.05
N ILE A 128 5.94 -12.90 0.87
CA ILE A 128 5.79 -11.44 0.82
C ILE A 128 6.36 -10.86 -0.48
N ARG A 129 7.51 -11.36 -0.94
CA ARG A 129 8.13 -10.91 -2.19
C ARG A 129 7.28 -11.27 -3.40
N GLU A 130 6.75 -12.49 -3.47
CA GLU A 130 5.85 -12.95 -4.53
C GLU A 130 4.59 -12.09 -4.63
N ILE A 131 3.96 -11.79 -3.49
CA ILE A 131 2.74 -10.98 -3.45
C ILE A 131 3.03 -9.55 -3.91
N ARG A 132 4.16 -8.97 -3.49
CA ARG A 132 4.57 -7.62 -3.95
C ARG A 132 4.79 -7.57 -5.46
N GLU A 133 5.45 -8.56 -6.03
CA GLU A 133 5.64 -8.60 -7.49
C GLU A 133 4.30 -8.81 -8.21
N SER A 134 3.40 -9.64 -7.66
CA SER A 134 2.06 -9.82 -8.21
C SER A 134 1.27 -8.51 -8.24
N ILE A 135 1.34 -7.70 -7.19
CA ILE A 135 0.73 -6.36 -7.16
C ILE A 135 1.33 -5.46 -8.24
N ARG A 136 2.66 -5.48 -8.41
CA ARG A 136 3.35 -4.67 -9.43
C ARG A 136 2.94 -5.06 -10.85
N LEU A 137 2.90 -6.36 -11.14
CA LEU A 137 2.48 -6.89 -12.44
C LEU A 137 1.04 -6.48 -12.77
N LYS A 138 0.16 -6.49 -11.78
CA LYS A 138 -1.23 -6.06 -11.89
C LYS A 138 -1.36 -4.57 -12.22
N GLU A 139 -0.54 -3.73 -11.59
CA GLU A 139 -0.48 -2.30 -11.90
C GLU A 139 0.02 -2.06 -13.34
N THR A 140 1.08 -2.76 -13.75
CA THR A 140 1.60 -2.70 -15.13
C THR A 140 0.59 -3.21 -16.16
N GLU A 141 -0.17 -4.27 -15.86
CA GLU A 141 -1.24 -4.78 -16.73
C GLU A 141 -2.30 -3.69 -16.97
N PHE A 142 -2.68 -2.96 -15.92
CA PHE A 142 -3.65 -1.87 -16.03
C PHE A 142 -3.09 -0.67 -16.80
N GLU A 143 -1.85 -0.28 -16.55
CA GLU A 143 -1.18 0.81 -17.29
C GLU A 143 -1.10 0.50 -18.78
N ASN A 144 -0.65 -0.71 -19.16
CA ASN A 144 -0.62 -1.15 -20.56
C ASN A 144 -2.02 -1.15 -21.20
N PHE A 145 -3.05 -1.48 -20.43
CA PHE A 145 -4.43 -1.38 -20.90
C PHE A 145 -4.85 0.08 -21.12
N LEU A 146 -4.51 0.99 -20.21
CA LEU A 146 -4.79 2.41 -20.35
C LEU A 146 -4.05 3.02 -21.53
N GLU A 147 -2.81 2.63 -21.79
CA GLU A 147 -2.07 3.10 -22.96
C GLU A 147 -2.81 2.83 -24.26
N LYS A 148 -3.41 1.65 -24.41
CA LYS A 148 -4.17 1.29 -25.62
C LYS A 148 -5.47 2.07 -25.79
N ASN A 149 -6.00 2.67 -24.71
CA ASN A 149 -7.31 3.33 -24.70
C ASN A 149 -7.24 4.85 -24.49
N LEU A 150 -6.10 5.40 -24.06
CA LEU A 150 -5.92 6.81 -23.75
C LEU A 150 -4.95 7.49 -24.71
N THR A 151 -5.24 8.76 -24.99
CA THR A 151 -4.32 9.65 -25.71
C THR A 151 -3.07 9.94 -24.87
N VAL A 152 -1.97 10.37 -25.51
CA VAL A 152 -0.71 10.70 -24.81
C VAL A 152 -0.91 11.75 -23.71
N VAL A 153 -1.73 12.77 -23.96
CA VAL A 153 -2.06 13.80 -22.97
C VAL A 153 -2.83 13.21 -21.79
N GLN A 154 -3.81 12.35 -22.04
CA GLN A 154 -4.57 11.66 -20.99
C GLN A 154 -3.69 10.72 -20.16
N ARG A 155 -2.70 10.07 -20.77
CA ARG A 155 -1.70 9.27 -20.04
C ARG A 155 -0.86 10.14 -19.10
N GLY A 156 -0.41 11.31 -19.57
CA GLY A 156 0.28 12.28 -18.71
C GLY A 156 -0.59 12.72 -17.53
N LYS A 157 -1.86 13.06 -17.78
CA LYS A 157 -2.86 13.38 -16.74
C LYS A 157 -3.05 12.23 -15.75
N TYR A 158 -3.05 10.99 -16.22
CA TYR A 158 -3.17 9.80 -15.37
C TYR A 158 -2.01 9.65 -14.38
N VAL A 159 -0.77 9.85 -14.84
CA VAL A 159 0.41 9.79 -13.96
C VAL A 159 0.31 10.84 -12.86
N LEU A 160 -0.03 12.09 -13.21
CA LEU A 160 -0.21 13.17 -12.24
C LEU A 160 -1.36 12.86 -11.27
N PHE A 161 -2.50 12.39 -11.79
CA PHE A 161 -3.65 12.00 -10.98
C PHE A 161 -3.29 10.93 -9.94
N ASN A 162 -2.51 9.90 -10.31
CA ASN A 162 -2.11 8.85 -9.38
C ASN A 162 -1.27 9.39 -8.21
N LEU A 163 -0.31 10.26 -8.50
CA LEU A 163 0.54 10.88 -7.48
C LEU A 163 -0.29 11.76 -6.53
N GLU A 164 -1.18 12.59 -7.07
CA GLU A 164 -2.04 13.47 -6.29
C GLU A 164 -3.06 12.68 -5.45
N PHE A 165 -3.63 11.63 -6.03
CA PHE A 165 -4.63 10.80 -5.36
C PHE A 165 -4.03 10.00 -4.20
N ALA A 166 -2.81 9.47 -4.36
CA ALA A 166 -2.08 8.80 -3.28
C ALA A 166 -1.86 9.75 -2.10
N GLN A 167 -1.33 10.95 -2.36
CA GLN A 167 -1.14 11.95 -1.31
C GLN A 167 -2.47 12.39 -0.66
N PHE A 168 -3.52 12.54 -1.46
CA PHE A 168 -4.86 12.82 -0.94
C PHE A 168 -5.31 11.72 0.01
N LEU A 169 -5.11 10.45 -0.35
CA LEU A 169 -5.51 9.33 0.48
C LEU A 169 -4.73 9.30 1.80
N SER A 170 -3.40 9.38 1.77
CA SER A 170 -2.58 9.35 2.98
C SER A 170 -2.96 10.47 3.96
N ARG A 171 -3.16 11.70 3.47
CA ARG A 171 -3.59 12.85 4.30
C ARG A 171 -4.96 12.64 4.95
N ASN A 172 -5.92 12.08 4.22
CA ASN A 172 -7.26 11.86 4.76
C ASN A 172 -7.29 10.68 5.75
N LEU A 173 -6.56 9.61 5.48
CA LEU A 173 -6.43 8.49 6.40
C LEU A 173 -5.77 8.92 7.72
N GLU A 174 -4.74 9.75 7.66
CA GLU A 174 -4.09 10.31 8.85
C GLU A 174 -5.06 11.14 9.70
N ARG A 175 -5.83 12.03 9.06
CA ARG A 175 -6.88 12.80 9.75
C ARG A 175 -7.92 11.90 10.43
N MET A 176 -8.38 10.86 9.74
CA MET A 176 -9.34 9.91 10.29
C MET A 176 -8.78 9.13 11.48
N ARG A 177 -7.50 8.74 11.44
CA ARG A 177 -6.82 8.09 12.56
C ARG A 177 -6.75 9.01 13.77
N ASN A 178 -6.43 10.29 13.55
CA ASN A 178 -6.34 11.28 14.62
C ASN A 178 -7.70 11.58 15.28
N LEU A 179 -8.79 11.53 14.51
CA LEU A 179 -10.15 11.69 15.04
C LEU A 179 -10.62 10.48 15.87
N GLN A 180 -10.19 9.26 15.53
CA GLN A 180 -10.53 8.05 16.30
C GLN A 180 -9.71 7.89 17.59
N GLY A 181 -8.59 8.60 17.74
CA GLY A 181 -7.74 8.59 18.93
C GLY A 181 -8.12 9.61 20.01
N GLN A 182 -9.10 10.49 19.78
CA GLN A 182 -9.57 11.43 20.79
C GLN A 182 -10.70 10.78 21.62
N PRO A 183 -10.59 10.71 22.97
CA PRO A 183 -11.72 10.34 23.79
C PRO A 183 -12.81 11.39 23.59
N VAL A 184 -14.01 10.96 23.21
CA VAL A 184 -15.19 11.83 23.15
C VAL A 184 -15.36 12.45 24.54
N LYS A 185 -15.07 13.75 24.68
CA LYS A 185 -15.40 14.50 25.89
C LYS A 185 -16.93 14.61 25.94
N THR A 186 -17.60 13.65 26.56
CA THR A 186 -19.02 13.80 26.89
C THR A 186 -19.15 15.04 27.76
N PRO A 187 -20.04 16.01 27.42
CA PRO A 187 -20.26 17.16 28.25
C PRO A 187 -20.82 16.67 29.59
N VAL A 188 -20.04 16.91 30.66
CA VAL A 188 -20.47 16.65 32.04
C VAL A 188 -21.70 17.54 32.28
N LYS A 189 -22.88 16.93 32.41
CA LYS A 189 -24.09 17.62 32.85
C LYS A 189 -23.81 18.16 34.25
N LYS A 190 -23.71 19.48 34.41
CA LYS A 190 -23.70 20.12 35.73
C LYS A 190 -25.06 19.86 36.36
N THR A 191 -25.10 19.04 37.41
CA THR A 191 -26.25 18.92 38.29
C THR A 191 -26.42 20.26 39.02
N PRO A 192 -27.62 20.87 39.06
CA PRO A 192 -27.84 22.07 39.84
C PRO A 192 -27.75 21.70 41.33
N GLU A 193 -26.87 22.38 42.06
CA GLU A 193 -26.89 22.38 43.53
C GLU A 193 -28.23 22.93 44.01
N LYS A 194 -28.79 22.26 45.02
CA LYS A 194 -30.03 22.64 45.71
C LYS A 194 -29.79 23.79 46.67
#